data_AF-A0A5N5H4E6-F1
#
_entry.id   AF-A0A5N5H4E6-F1
#
_cell.length_a   1.000
_cell.length_b   1.000
_cell.length_c   1.000
_cell.angle_alpha   90.00
_cell.angle_beta   90.00
_cell.angle_gamma   90.00
#
_symmetry.space_group_name_H-M   'P 1'
#
loop_
_entity.id
_entity.type
_entity.pdbx_description
1 polymer ?
#
loop_
_entity_poly.entity_id
_entity_poly.type
_entity_poly.pdbx_seq_one_letter_code
_entity_poly.pdbx_strand_id
1 'polypeptide(L)'
;MEKPGSIKVVEVRRVAAELRPPEDLSLPLTFFNLRWLKFPPPQHLFFYNMPSFDTSHFFDSVLPKLKTSLSATLQHFVPLTGNLIWLLDSPKPFLSYIKGDAVLFIIAESDVDFHRLISSNNFDIKAKEYHPLMPQLLVSHDKATVLALQITIFPKDNFSIGSAIHHAGCDGLSAISFFKFWGHFCKHGEGGGLPPMPSHNKKVITDLFGLQAIYLNEWLRLGGPNNRSLMFLEARGPRDGIRGTFEFTCTEIEMLRRLVMRTIMAKKKEQADHSKLLHLSTYLLTCAYTLVCLVRA
;
A
#
# COMPACT_ATOMS: atom_id res chain seq x y z
N MET A 1 -1.99 32.67 8.09
CA MET A 1 -1.84 31.76 6.93
C MET A 1 -0.71 30.81 7.26
N GLU A 2 -1.03 29.59 7.68
CA GLU A 2 -0.01 28.55 7.87
C GLU A 2 0.62 28.24 6.51
N LYS A 3 1.95 28.32 6.42
CA LYS A 3 2.67 27.81 5.27
C LYS A 3 2.35 26.30 5.18
N PRO A 4 1.95 25.77 4.02
CA PRO A 4 1.95 24.32 3.83
C PRO A 4 3.37 23.85 4.15
N GLY A 5 3.53 23.01 5.17
CA GLY A 5 4.85 22.66 5.67
C GLY A 5 5.69 22.08 4.54
N SER A 6 6.94 22.52 4.51
CA SER A 6 7.83 22.31 3.38
C SER A 6 8.55 20.97 3.52
N ILE A 7 8.44 20.13 2.50
CA ILE A 7 9.31 18.96 2.36
C ILE A 7 10.59 19.40 1.69
N LYS A 8 11.72 19.09 2.33
CA LYS A 8 13.06 19.24 1.76
C LYS A 8 13.65 17.86 1.51
N VAL A 9 13.84 17.49 0.24
CA VAL A 9 14.56 16.26 -0.09
C VAL A 9 16.04 16.43 0.27
N VAL A 10 16.53 15.58 1.17
CA VAL A 10 17.92 15.56 1.64
C VAL A 10 18.77 14.67 0.75
N GLU A 11 18.24 13.50 0.40
CA GLU A 11 18.98 12.48 -0.34
C GLU A 11 18.02 11.63 -1.18
N VAL A 12 18.43 11.31 -2.41
CA VAL A 12 17.73 10.33 -3.26
C VAL A 12 18.68 9.17 -3.53
N ARG A 13 18.25 7.95 -3.18
CA ARG A 13 19.01 6.72 -3.39
C ARG A 13 18.21 5.68 -4.15
N ARG A 14 18.93 4.68 -4.63
CA ARG A 14 18.38 3.45 -5.19
C ARG A 14 18.87 2.29 -4.32
N VAL A 15 17.95 1.49 -3.81
CA VAL A 15 18.27 0.32 -2.98
C VAL A 15 17.96 -0.93 -3.78
N ALA A 16 18.99 -1.69 -4.11
CA ALA A 16 18.88 -2.98 -4.78
C ALA A 16 18.86 -4.12 -3.74
N ALA A 17 18.48 -5.32 -4.16
CA ALA A 17 18.63 -6.52 -3.34
C ALA A 17 20.11 -6.96 -3.29
N GLU A 18 20.63 -7.25 -2.10
CA GLU A 18 22.02 -7.70 -1.94
C GLU A 18 22.25 -9.17 -2.39
N LEU A 19 23.36 -9.36 -3.13
CA LEU A 19 24.20 -10.56 -3.20
C LEU A 19 23.71 -11.90 -3.79
N ARG A 20 22.45 -12.07 -4.17
CA ARG A 20 22.06 -13.13 -5.14
C ARG A 20 20.91 -12.62 -6.01
N PRO A 21 21.17 -11.71 -6.97
CA PRO A 21 20.13 -11.38 -7.93
C PRO A 21 19.74 -12.71 -8.61
N PRO A 22 18.44 -13.06 -8.68
CA PRO A 22 18.05 -14.07 -9.65
C PRO A 22 18.53 -13.60 -11.03
N GLU A 23 18.69 -14.55 -11.96
CA GLU A 23 18.70 -14.19 -13.38
C GLU A 23 17.53 -13.26 -13.70
N ASP A 24 17.65 -12.50 -14.79
CA ASP A 24 16.60 -11.58 -15.24
C ASP A 24 15.23 -12.26 -15.13
N LEU A 25 14.35 -11.66 -14.34
CA LEU A 25 13.09 -12.27 -13.96
C LEU A 25 11.97 -11.61 -14.77
N SER A 26 11.25 -12.43 -15.53
CA SER A 26 10.02 -12.02 -16.21
C SER A 26 8.85 -12.82 -15.64
N LEU A 27 7.92 -12.13 -14.98
CA LEU A 27 6.73 -12.73 -14.41
C LEU A 27 5.49 -12.27 -15.19
N PRO A 28 4.72 -13.20 -15.79
CA PRO A 28 3.46 -12.85 -16.42
C PRO A 28 2.48 -12.30 -15.37
N LEU A 29 1.61 -11.39 -15.79
CA LEU A 29 0.48 -10.97 -14.95
C LEU A 29 -0.64 -12.00 -15.02
N THR A 30 -1.29 -12.27 -13.88
CA THR A 30 -2.56 -13.00 -13.86
C THR A 30 -3.73 -12.04 -14.09
N PHE A 31 -4.93 -12.57 -14.27
CA PHE A 31 -6.14 -11.74 -14.34
C PHE A 31 -6.35 -10.89 -13.07
N PHE A 32 -5.98 -11.39 -11.89
CA PHE A 32 -6.00 -10.61 -10.65
C PHE A 32 -5.09 -9.39 -10.72
N ASN A 33 -3.90 -9.52 -11.30
CA ASN A 33 -2.98 -8.38 -11.48
C ASN A 33 -3.51 -7.40 -12.53
N LEU A 34 -3.98 -7.92 -13.68
CA LEU A 34 -4.45 -7.10 -14.80
C LEU A 34 -5.60 -6.19 -14.39
N ARG A 35 -6.51 -6.63 -13.52
CA ARG A 35 -7.61 -5.79 -13.05
C ARG A 35 -7.16 -4.44 -12.47
N TRP A 36 -5.93 -4.36 -11.96
CA TRP A 36 -5.38 -3.19 -11.28
C TRP A 36 -4.31 -2.44 -12.09
N LEU A 37 -4.16 -2.76 -13.39
CA LEU A 37 -3.04 -2.31 -14.22
C LEU A 37 -2.83 -0.80 -14.26
N LYS A 38 -3.90 -0.02 -14.41
CA LYS A 38 -3.81 1.46 -14.52
C LYS A 38 -4.39 2.18 -13.31
N PHE A 39 -4.67 1.46 -12.22
CA PHE A 39 -5.21 2.09 -11.01
C PHE A 39 -4.11 2.90 -10.31
N PRO A 40 -4.42 4.10 -9.79
CA PRO A 40 -3.47 4.84 -8.97
C PRO A 40 -2.90 3.97 -7.84
N PRO A 41 -1.62 4.11 -7.52
CA PRO A 41 -0.97 3.23 -6.56
C PRO A 41 -1.53 3.46 -5.15
N PRO A 42 -1.89 2.40 -4.43
CA PRO A 42 -2.09 2.48 -2.99
C PRO A 42 -0.86 3.10 -2.31
N GLN A 43 -1.12 4.02 -1.40
CA GLN A 43 -0.11 4.70 -0.60
C GLN A 43 -0.26 4.31 0.87
N HIS A 44 0.84 3.90 1.51
CA HIS A 44 0.87 3.61 2.94
C HIS A 44 1.83 4.57 3.63
N LEU A 45 1.36 5.15 4.74
CA LEU A 45 2.13 6.05 5.59
C LEU A 45 2.18 5.48 7.00
N PHE A 46 3.40 5.26 7.50
CA PHE A 46 3.66 4.79 8.85
C PHE A 46 4.37 5.89 9.63
N PHE A 47 3.80 6.32 10.75
CA PHE A 47 4.46 7.25 11.67
C PHE A 47 5.14 6.48 12.80
N TYR A 48 6.38 6.83 13.12
CA TYR A 48 7.17 6.18 14.16
C TYR A 48 7.42 7.18 15.28
N ASN A 49 6.71 7.03 16.39
CA ASN A 49 6.88 7.86 17.58
C ASN A 49 7.85 7.16 18.55
N MET A 50 9.07 7.69 18.66
CA MET A 50 10.11 7.24 19.57
C MET A 50 10.20 8.21 20.77
N PRO A 51 10.25 7.71 22.02
CA PRO A 51 10.30 8.56 23.22
C PRO A 51 11.51 9.49 23.32
N SER A 52 12.63 9.12 22.70
CA SER A 52 13.91 9.86 22.75
C SER A 52 14.51 9.95 21.35
N PHE A 53 13.81 10.63 20.45
CA PHE A 53 14.30 10.86 19.09
C PHE A 53 15.47 11.85 19.11
N ASP A 54 16.56 11.46 18.46
CA ASP A 54 17.68 12.33 18.17
C ASP A 54 18.00 12.21 16.68
N THR A 55 18.10 13.36 16.01
CA THR A 55 18.29 13.41 14.56
C THR A 55 19.64 12.84 14.15
N SER A 56 20.72 13.13 14.90
CA SER A 56 22.05 12.60 14.62
C SER A 56 22.08 11.08 14.75
N HIS A 57 21.57 10.54 15.86
CA HIS A 57 21.41 9.10 16.05
C HIS A 57 20.55 8.44 14.97
N PHE A 58 19.49 9.12 14.49
CA PHE A 58 18.69 8.61 13.38
C PHE A 58 19.55 8.40 12.12
N PHE A 59 20.32 9.42 11.70
CA PHE A 59 21.16 9.33 10.52
C PHE A 59 22.32 8.34 10.68
N ASP A 60 22.91 8.26 11.87
CA ASP A 60 24.09 7.42 12.11
C ASP A 60 23.75 5.94 12.35
N SER A 61 22.58 5.65 12.95
CA SER A 61 22.24 4.30 13.42
C SER A 61 20.95 3.74 12.83
N VAL A 62 19.88 4.53 12.73
CA VAL A 62 18.56 4.02 12.30
C VAL A 62 18.49 3.92 10.78
N LEU A 63 18.89 4.98 10.07
CA LEU A 63 18.82 5.05 8.62
C LEU A 63 19.69 3.97 7.93
N PRO A 64 20.94 3.68 8.35
CA PRO A 64 21.72 2.59 7.78
C PRO A 64 21.05 1.23 7.99
N LYS A 65 20.49 0.98 9.19
CA LYS A 65 19.74 -0.26 9.47
C LYS A 65 18.51 -0.40 8.57
N LEU A 66 17.75 0.67 8.36
CA LEU A 66 16.62 0.68 7.43
C LEU A 66 17.06 0.34 6.00
N LYS A 67 18.17 0.92 5.53
CA LYS A 67 18.72 0.67 4.18
C LYS A 67 19.19 -0.78 4.01
N THR A 68 20.01 -1.30 4.93
CA THR A 68 20.52 -2.68 4.88
C THR A 68 19.40 -3.71 5.03
N SER A 69 18.48 -3.51 5.97
CA SER A 69 17.34 -4.44 6.13
C SER A 69 16.39 -4.42 4.92
N LEU A 70 16.20 -3.26 4.28
CA LEU A 70 15.41 -3.17 3.05
C LEU A 70 16.07 -3.99 1.93
N SER A 71 17.38 -3.82 1.73
CA SER A 71 18.15 -4.60 0.76
C SER A 71 17.98 -6.10 0.98
N ALA A 72 18.08 -6.58 2.23
CA ALA A 72 17.85 -7.98 2.58
C ALA A 72 16.41 -8.42 2.30
N THR A 73 15.40 -7.60 2.64
CA THR A 73 14.00 -7.92 2.37
C THR A 73 13.72 -8.04 0.87
N LEU A 74 14.30 -7.17 0.05
CA LEU A 74 14.09 -7.16 -1.40
C LEU A 74 14.59 -8.44 -2.09
N GLN A 75 15.49 -9.20 -1.47
CA GLN A 75 15.88 -10.53 -1.96
C GLN A 75 14.71 -11.52 -1.98
N HIS A 76 13.75 -11.37 -1.06
CA HIS A 76 12.55 -12.21 -0.99
C HIS A 76 11.40 -11.64 -1.82
N PHE A 77 11.43 -10.33 -2.10
CA PHE A 77 10.40 -9.60 -2.82
C PHE A 77 10.92 -8.97 -4.11
N VAL A 78 11.74 -9.71 -4.87
CA VAL A 78 12.39 -9.24 -6.11
C VAL A 78 11.41 -8.57 -7.09
N PRO A 79 10.16 -9.02 -7.29
CA PRO A 79 9.24 -8.32 -8.18
C PRO A 79 8.95 -6.86 -7.80
N LEU A 80 9.17 -6.47 -6.53
CA LEU A 80 9.00 -5.08 -6.07
C LEU A 80 10.16 -4.15 -6.46
N THR A 81 11.37 -4.69 -6.72
CA THR A 81 12.50 -3.87 -7.20
C THR A 81 12.40 -3.56 -8.69
N GLY A 82 11.62 -4.37 -9.41
CA GLY A 82 11.46 -4.31 -10.86
C GLY A 82 10.43 -3.29 -11.33
N ASN A 83 10.00 -3.51 -12.56
CA ASN A 83 9.17 -2.63 -13.34
C ASN A 83 8.03 -3.43 -13.99
N LEU A 84 6.85 -2.84 -14.04
CA LEU A 84 5.80 -3.25 -14.93
C LEU A 84 6.12 -2.74 -16.35
N ILE A 85 6.07 -3.62 -17.34
CA ILE A 85 6.41 -3.29 -18.73
C ILE A 85 5.26 -3.68 -19.66
N TRP A 86 4.93 -2.81 -20.62
CA TRP A 86 4.02 -3.10 -21.73
C TRP A 86 4.51 -2.48 -23.05
N LEU A 87 5.44 -3.17 -23.71
CA LEU A 87 5.99 -2.73 -24.99
C LEU A 87 4.97 -2.87 -26.13
N LEU A 88 5.17 -2.11 -27.20
CA LEU A 88 4.27 -2.09 -28.37
C LEU A 88 4.09 -3.47 -29.01
N ASP A 89 5.16 -4.25 -29.06
CA ASP A 89 5.17 -5.59 -29.68
C ASP A 89 4.79 -6.70 -28.69
N SER A 90 4.59 -6.36 -27.41
CA SER A 90 4.21 -7.32 -26.38
C SER A 90 2.69 -7.54 -26.37
N PRO A 91 2.22 -8.79 -26.46
CA PRO A 91 0.79 -9.08 -26.45
C PRO A 91 0.15 -8.76 -25.09
N LYS A 92 0.93 -8.83 -24.00
CA LYS A 92 0.47 -8.59 -22.62
C LYS A 92 1.55 -7.91 -21.79
N PRO A 93 1.17 -7.13 -20.77
CA PRO A 93 2.12 -6.60 -19.81
C PRO A 93 2.68 -7.70 -18.90
N PHE A 94 3.87 -7.46 -18.36
CA PHE A 94 4.56 -8.35 -17.44
C PHE A 94 5.39 -7.58 -16.42
N LEU A 95 5.70 -8.21 -15.30
CA LEU A 95 6.67 -7.69 -14.33
C LEU A 95 8.05 -8.15 -14.76
N SER A 96 8.98 -7.20 -14.87
CA SER A 96 10.35 -7.43 -15.23
C SER A 96 11.26 -6.93 -14.13
N TYR A 97 12.19 -7.78 -13.72
CA TYR A 97 13.36 -7.37 -12.96
C TYR A 97 14.59 -7.72 -13.79
N ILE A 98 15.45 -6.74 -14.02
CA ILE A 98 16.75 -6.93 -14.65
C ILE A 98 17.82 -6.64 -13.61
N LYS A 99 18.95 -7.35 -13.67
CA LYS A 99 20.06 -7.11 -12.75
C LYS A 99 20.43 -5.61 -12.70
N GLY A 100 20.40 -5.04 -11.50
CA GLY A 100 20.64 -3.62 -11.24
C GLY A 100 19.36 -2.78 -11.05
N ASP A 101 18.18 -3.34 -11.31
CA ASP A 101 16.92 -2.74 -10.87
C ASP A 101 16.89 -2.60 -9.35
N ALA A 102 16.32 -1.49 -8.90
CA ALA A 102 16.41 -1.01 -7.54
C ALA A 102 15.24 -0.08 -7.20
N VAL A 103 14.83 -0.12 -5.94
CA VAL A 103 13.74 0.69 -5.39
C VAL A 103 14.20 2.13 -5.19
N LEU A 104 13.37 3.08 -5.61
CA LEU A 104 13.57 4.50 -5.30
C LEU A 104 13.38 4.71 -3.79
N PHE A 105 14.42 5.20 -3.13
CA PHE A 105 14.45 5.41 -1.69
C PHE A 105 14.83 6.86 -1.38
N ILE A 106 13.85 7.66 -0.98
CA ILE A 106 13.97 9.10 -0.75
C ILE A 106 14.14 9.36 0.75
N ILE A 107 15.06 10.24 1.11
CA ILE A 107 15.21 10.77 2.45
C ILE A 107 14.88 12.26 2.38
N ALA A 108 13.93 12.68 3.21
CA ALA A 108 13.44 14.04 3.27
C ALA A 108 13.32 14.53 4.70
N GLU A 109 13.28 15.85 4.87
CA GLU A 109 12.97 16.52 6.12
C GLU A 109 11.68 17.34 5.96
N SER A 110 10.92 17.46 7.04
CA SER A 110 9.70 18.25 7.12
C SER A 110 9.68 19.07 8.40
N ASP A 111 9.20 20.30 8.30
CA ASP A 111 8.92 21.20 9.43
C ASP A 111 7.45 21.14 9.89
N VAL A 112 6.63 20.29 9.27
CA VAL A 112 5.23 20.06 9.70
C VAL A 112 5.21 19.50 11.13
N ASP A 113 4.26 19.96 11.94
CA ASP A 113 4.01 19.39 13.27
C ASP A 113 3.64 17.90 13.19
N PHE A 114 4.55 17.04 13.68
CA PHE A 114 4.37 15.59 13.69
C PHE A 114 3.18 15.16 14.56
N HIS A 115 2.99 15.78 15.72
CA HIS A 115 1.93 15.45 16.67
C HIS A 115 0.55 15.80 16.11
N ARG A 116 0.46 16.89 15.35
CA ARG A 116 -0.74 17.24 14.61
C ARG A 116 -1.10 16.15 13.59
N LEU A 117 -0.14 15.62 12.83
CA LEU A 117 -0.40 14.62 11.78
C LEU A 117 -0.86 13.25 12.29
N ILE A 118 -0.47 12.87 13.52
CA ILE A 118 -0.82 11.57 14.12
C ILE A 118 -2.07 11.62 15.01
N SER A 119 -2.64 12.80 15.24
CA SER A 119 -3.80 12.96 16.13
C SER A 119 -5.04 12.29 15.53
N SER A 120 -5.62 11.32 16.24
CA SER A 120 -6.85 10.64 15.85
C SER A 120 -8.11 11.50 16.04
N ASN A 121 -8.03 12.52 16.91
CA ASN A 121 -9.17 13.33 17.33
C ASN A 121 -9.21 14.70 16.64
N ASN A 122 -8.30 14.94 15.70
CA ASN A 122 -8.23 16.18 14.95
C ASN A 122 -8.81 15.98 13.54
N PHE A 123 -10.00 16.55 13.31
CA PHE A 123 -10.68 16.50 12.00
C PHE A 123 -10.37 17.70 11.11
N ASP A 124 -9.47 18.59 11.52
CA ASP A 124 -9.07 19.77 10.76
C ASP A 124 -7.85 19.50 9.84
N ILE A 125 -7.38 18.26 9.77
CA ILE A 125 -6.25 17.87 8.92
C ILE A 125 -6.74 17.65 7.49
N LYS A 126 -6.26 18.46 6.55
CA LYS A 126 -6.61 18.29 5.14
C LYS A 126 -5.86 17.09 4.58
N ALA A 127 -6.53 16.25 3.82
CA ALA A 127 -5.94 15.03 3.25
C ALA A 127 -4.66 15.31 2.44
N LYS A 128 -4.60 16.49 1.78
CA LYS A 128 -3.44 16.94 1.01
C LYS A 128 -2.18 17.18 1.82
N GLU A 129 -2.28 17.33 3.14
CA GLU A 129 -1.14 17.56 4.03
C GLU A 129 -0.26 16.31 4.18
N TYR A 130 -0.81 15.13 3.89
CA TYR A 130 -0.05 13.88 3.87
C TYR A 130 0.65 13.62 2.52
N HIS A 131 0.22 14.28 1.44
CA HIS A 131 0.77 14.04 0.10
C HIS A 131 2.28 14.29 0.01
N PRO A 132 2.86 15.33 0.64
CA PRO A 132 4.30 15.56 0.59
C PRO A 132 5.12 14.45 1.29
N LEU A 133 4.50 13.67 2.18
CA LEU A 133 5.15 12.56 2.89
C LEU A 133 5.24 11.28 2.03
N MET A 134 4.54 11.25 0.90
CA MET A 134 4.43 10.08 0.03
C MET A 134 5.39 10.17 -1.16
N PRO A 135 6.11 9.09 -1.49
CA PRO A 135 6.83 9.02 -2.74
C PRO A 135 5.87 8.89 -3.92
N GLN A 136 6.35 9.23 -5.11
CA GLN A 136 5.66 8.96 -6.38
C GLN A 136 6.37 7.82 -7.12
N LEU A 137 5.59 6.97 -7.77
CA LEU A 137 6.13 5.97 -8.69
C LEU A 137 6.60 6.65 -9.98
N LEU A 138 7.73 6.19 -10.54
CA LEU A 138 8.17 6.62 -11.84
C LEU A 138 7.38 5.86 -12.90
N VAL A 139 6.56 6.59 -13.66
CA VAL A 139 5.65 6.01 -14.66
C VAL A 139 5.82 6.73 -15.98
N SER A 140 5.79 5.92 -17.04
CA SER A 140 5.81 6.31 -18.44
C SER A 140 4.76 5.48 -19.19
N HIS A 141 4.65 5.68 -20.50
CA HIS A 141 3.65 4.98 -21.30
C HIS A 141 3.87 3.45 -21.33
N ASP A 142 5.11 2.97 -21.35
CA ASP A 142 5.39 1.53 -21.50
C ASP A 142 6.05 0.91 -20.27
N LYS A 143 6.41 1.72 -19.27
CA LYS A 143 7.11 1.28 -18.06
C LYS A 143 6.62 2.00 -16.80
N ALA A 144 6.43 1.25 -15.72
CA ALA A 144 6.12 1.79 -14.39
C ALA A 144 6.93 1.06 -13.30
N THR A 145 7.57 1.79 -12.38
CA THR A 145 8.23 1.17 -11.21
C THR A 145 7.20 0.58 -10.26
N VAL A 146 7.53 -0.55 -9.61
CA VAL A 146 6.58 -1.24 -8.73
C VAL A 146 6.53 -0.64 -7.32
N LEU A 147 7.65 -0.25 -6.74
CA LEU A 147 7.73 0.29 -5.37
C LEU A 147 8.59 1.56 -5.33
N ALA A 148 8.12 2.54 -4.57
CA ALA A 148 8.93 3.67 -4.11
C ALA A 148 8.70 3.90 -2.62
N LEU A 149 9.75 4.35 -1.93
CA LEU A 149 9.78 4.59 -0.49
C LEU A 149 10.30 6.00 -0.20
N GLN A 150 9.74 6.63 0.83
CA GLN A 150 10.21 7.90 1.37
C GLN A 150 10.31 7.81 2.89
N ILE A 151 11.48 8.11 3.43
CA ILE A 151 11.69 8.39 4.85
C ILE A 151 11.60 9.90 5.02
N THR A 152 10.67 10.37 5.86
CA THR A 152 10.58 11.79 6.20
C THR A 152 10.92 11.99 7.67
N ILE A 153 11.97 12.77 7.93
CA ILE A 153 12.42 13.15 9.26
C ILE A 153 11.73 14.46 9.67
N PHE A 154 11.27 14.52 10.91
CA PHE A 154 10.76 15.72 11.57
C PHE A 154 11.80 16.08 12.64
N PRO A 155 12.76 16.99 12.38
CA PRO A 155 14.01 17.09 13.14
C PRO A 155 13.87 17.29 14.65
N LYS A 156 12.74 17.84 15.12
CA LYS A 156 12.45 18.07 16.54
C LYS A 156 11.62 16.97 17.19
N ASP A 157 11.08 16.07 16.39
CA ASP A 157 10.08 15.10 16.82
C ASP A 157 10.48 13.68 16.47
N ASN A 158 10.23 13.21 15.25
CA ASN A 158 10.21 11.80 14.93
C ASN A 158 10.38 11.57 13.42
N PHE A 159 10.02 10.40 12.89
CA PHE A 159 10.05 10.15 11.45
C PHE A 159 8.82 9.37 10.97
N SER A 160 8.59 9.42 9.66
CA SER A 160 7.58 8.61 8.99
C SER A 160 8.17 7.87 7.80
N ILE A 161 7.57 6.74 7.45
CA ILE A 161 7.85 5.98 6.24
C ILE A 161 6.63 6.01 5.35
N GLY A 162 6.77 6.68 4.21
CA GLY A 162 5.82 6.68 3.11
C GLY A 162 6.18 5.65 2.05
N SER A 163 5.16 5.06 1.45
CA SER A 163 5.33 4.12 0.34
C SER A 163 4.26 4.31 -0.72
N ALA A 164 4.63 4.08 -1.96
CA ALA A 164 3.70 3.92 -3.09
C ALA A 164 3.99 2.57 -3.75
N ILE A 165 2.95 1.78 -3.98
CA ILE A 165 3.10 0.42 -4.53
C ILE A 165 2.15 0.26 -5.71
N HIS A 166 2.68 -0.18 -6.86
CA HIS A 166 1.87 -0.45 -8.03
C HIS A 166 1.00 -1.68 -7.77
N HIS A 167 -0.32 -1.50 -7.77
CA HIS A 167 -1.25 -2.56 -7.32
C HIS A 167 -1.23 -3.81 -8.22
N ALA A 168 -0.95 -3.67 -9.51
CA ALA A 168 -0.72 -4.83 -10.39
C ALA A 168 0.53 -5.67 -10.03
N GLY A 169 1.49 -5.10 -9.31
CA GLY A 169 2.69 -5.79 -8.83
C GLY A 169 2.54 -6.42 -7.45
N CYS A 170 1.62 -5.93 -6.63
CA CYS A 170 1.48 -6.33 -5.23
C CYS A 170 0.05 -6.08 -4.73
N ASP A 171 -0.59 -7.09 -4.14
CA ASP A 171 -1.85 -6.91 -3.42
C ASP A 171 -1.61 -6.44 -1.97
N GLY A 172 -2.69 -6.10 -1.26
CA GLY A 172 -2.60 -5.59 0.11
C GLY A 172 -1.98 -6.57 1.10
N LEU A 173 -2.23 -7.87 0.96
CA LEU A 173 -1.66 -8.90 1.84
C LEU A 173 -0.16 -9.06 1.62
N SER A 174 0.26 -9.05 0.35
CA SER A 174 1.65 -9.12 -0.07
C SER A 174 2.41 -7.87 0.36
N ALA A 175 1.79 -6.68 0.28
CA ALA A 175 2.37 -5.43 0.75
C ALA A 175 2.58 -5.45 2.27
N ILE A 176 1.57 -5.88 3.04
CA ILE A 176 1.70 -6.04 4.50
C ILE A 176 2.78 -7.06 4.85
N SER A 177 2.85 -8.18 4.11
CA SER A 177 3.91 -9.17 4.28
C SER A 177 5.29 -8.55 4.08
N PHE A 178 5.49 -7.79 2.99
CA PHE A 178 6.72 -7.06 2.73
C PHE A 178 7.11 -6.13 3.90
N PHE A 179 6.20 -5.30 4.40
CA PHE A 179 6.50 -4.41 5.54
C PHE A 179 6.82 -5.18 6.83
N LYS A 180 6.15 -6.31 7.08
CA LYS A 180 6.46 -7.18 8.21
C LYS A 180 7.85 -7.80 8.10
N PHE A 181 8.24 -8.28 6.92
CA PHE A 181 9.59 -8.78 6.65
C PHE A 181 10.64 -7.69 6.85
N TRP A 182 10.38 -6.48 6.33
CA TRP A 182 11.31 -5.37 6.48
C TRP A 182 11.48 -4.96 7.94
N GLY A 183 10.39 -4.82 8.69
CA GLY A 183 10.45 -4.57 10.13
C GLY A 183 11.17 -5.68 10.91
N HIS A 184 10.96 -6.95 10.54
CA HIS A 184 11.64 -8.10 11.15
C HIS A 184 13.16 -8.05 10.93
N PHE A 185 13.60 -7.87 9.68
CA PHE A 185 15.03 -7.75 9.37
C PHE A 185 15.65 -6.49 9.97
N CYS A 186 14.93 -5.38 10.03
CA CYS A 186 15.42 -4.17 10.67
C CYS A 186 15.65 -4.38 12.18
N LYS A 187 14.83 -5.22 12.83
CA LYS A 187 14.93 -5.50 14.27
C LYS A 187 15.93 -6.60 14.61
N HIS A 188 15.96 -7.67 13.83
CA HIS A 188 16.67 -8.92 14.17
C HIS A 188 17.86 -9.23 13.25
N GLY A 189 18.05 -8.48 12.16
CA GLY A 189 18.96 -8.88 11.08
C GLY A 189 18.53 -10.20 10.43
N GLU A 190 19.47 -10.89 9.79
CA GLU A 190 19.23 -12.19 9.15
C GLU A 190 19.19 -13.37 10.14
N GLY A 191 19.57 -13.16 11.40
CA GLY A 191 19.65 -14.21 12.42
C GLY A 191 18.33 -14.53 13.14
N GLY A 192 17.29 -13.71 12.94
CA GLY A 192 15.96 -13.98 13.49
C GLY A 192 15.16 -14.91 12.57
N GLY A 193 14.55 -15.96 13.11
CA GLY A 193 13.74 -16.92 12.36
C GLY A 193 12.81 -16.26 11.34
N LEU A 194 12.82 -16.76 10.10
CA LEU A 194 12.21 -16.08 8.97
C LEU A 194 10.67 -16.16 9.04
N PRO A 195 9.94 -15.06 8.75
CA PRO A 195 8.51 -15.13 8.53
C PRO A 195 8.16 -16.04 7.33
N PRO A 196 6.88 -16.42 7.14
CA PRO A 196 6.47 -17.27 6.02
C PRO A 196 6.91 -16.71 4.67
N MET A 197 7.68 -17.49 3.90
CA MET A 197 8.28 -17.04 2.65
C MET A 197 7.24 -16.68 1.58
N PRO A 198 7.42 -15.56 0.85
CA PRO A 198 6.56 -15.25 -0.29
C PRO A 198 6.78 -16.25 -1.43
N SER A 199 5.69 -16.63 -2.09
CA SER A 199 5.73 -17.47 -3.30
C SER A 199 5.44 -16.63 -4.53
N HIS A 200 6.34 -16.69 -5.51
CA HIS A 200 6.20 -16.00 -6.81
C HIS A 200 5.67 -16.93 -7.91
N ASN A 201 5.31 -18.17 -7.57
CA ASN A 201 4.82 -19.15 -8.54
C ASN A 201 3.37 -18.86 -8.95
N LYS A 202 3.21 -18.08 -10.03
CA LYS A 202 1.89 -17.74 -10.58
C LYS A 202 1.19 -18.89 -11.31
N LYS A 203 1.86 -20.03 -11.55
CA LYS A 203 1.26 -21.19 -12.26
C LYS A 203 0.16 -21.89 -11.45
N VAL A 204 0.08 -21.61 -10.15
CA VAL A 204 -0.99 -22.14 -9.28
C VAL A 204 -2.35 -21.47 -9.55
N ILE A 205 -2.38 -20.37 -10.30
CA ILE A 205 -3.59 -19.63 -10.64
C ILE A 205 -4.07 -20.06 -12.02
N THR A 206 -5.26 -20.66 -12.06
CA THR A 206 -5.92 -21.09 -13.30
C THR A 206 -6.96 -20.07 -13.75
N ASP A 207 -6.93 -19.69 -15.03
CA ASP A 207 -7.94 -18.80 -15.63
C ASP A 207 -9.02 -19.62 -16.35
N LEU A 208 -9.99 -20.12 -15.59
CA LEU A 208 -11.07 -20.98 -16.11
C LEU A 208 -12.07 -20.23 -17.01
N PHE A 209 -12.16 -18.91 -16.87
CA PHE A 209 -13.20 -18.10 -17.52
C PHE A 209 -12.63 -17.11 -18.54
N GLY A 210 -11.33 -17.19 -18.85
CA GLY A 210 -10.66 -16.27 -19.79
C GLY A 210 -10.64 -14.81 -19.32
N LEU A 211 -10.68 -14.57 -18.00
CA LEU A 211 -10.71 -13.24 -17.40
C LEU A 211 -9.47 -12.41 -17.78
N GLN A 212 -8.33 -13.08 -18.01
CA GLN A 212 -7.11 -12.42 -18.42
C GLN A 212 -7.29 -11.68 -19.75
N ALA A 213 -7.91 -12.34 -20.73
CA ALA A 213 -8.17 -11.76 -22.04
C ALA A 213 -9.22 -10.64 -21.95
N ILE A 214 -10.25 -10.81 -21.12
CA ILE A 214 -11.28 -9.80 -20.89
C ILE A 214 -10.67 -8.50 -20.35
N TYR A 215 -9.95 -8.56 -19.22
CA TYR A 215 -9.35 -7.37 -18.62
C TYR A 215 -8.28 -6.73 -19.51
N LEU A 216 -7.49 -7.54 -20.22
CA LEU A 216 -6.51 -7.02 -21.18
C LEU A 216 -7.20 -6.23 -22.31
N ASN A 217 -8.28 -6.76 -22.87
CA ASN A 217 -9.04 -6.11 -23.93
C ASN A 217 -9.72 -4.82 -23.45
N GLU A 218 -10.21 -4.78 -22.21
CA GLU A 218 -10.72 -3.55 -21.60
C GLU A 218 -9.64 -2.46 -21.56
N TRP A 219 -8.42 -2.80 -21.12
CA TRP A 219 -7.31 -1.84 -21.08
C TRP A 219 -6.87 -1.35 -22.45
N LEU A 220 -6.84 -2.25 -23.45
CA LEU A 220 -6.50 -1.93 -24.83
C LEU A 220 -7.53 -1.02 -25.51
N ARG A 221 -8.80 -1.05 -25.09
CA ARG A 221 -9.88 -0.23 -25.64
C ARG A 221 -10.05 1.11 -24.92
N LEU A 222 -9.60 1.19 -23.66
CA LEU A 222 -9.78 2.37 -22.84
C LEU A 222 -8.99 3.56 -23.41
N GLY A 223 -9.66 4.66 -23.77
CA GLY A 223 -9.00 5.87 -24.26
C GLY A 223 -8.47 5.81 -25.69
N GLY A 224 -8.87 4.80 -26.48
CA GLY A 224 -8.51 4.66 -27.89
C GLY A 224 -8.17 3.22 -28.26
N PRO A 225 -8.07 2.89 -29.56
CA PRO A 225 -7.67 1.56 -29.98
C PRO A 225 -6.20 1.30 -29.60
N ASN A 226 -5.94 0.08 -29.11
CA ASN A 226 -4.61 -0.42 -28.82
C ASN A 226 -3.85 0.36 -27.73
N ASN A 227 -4.55 0.82 -26.69
CA ASN A 227 -3.95 1.58 -25.60
C ASN A 227 -3.12 0.69 -24.64
N ARG A 228 -1.81 0.61 -24.91
CA ARG A 228 -0.83 -0.07 -24.05
C ARG A 228 -0.20 0.83 -22.98
N SER A 229 -0.71 2.05 -22.82
CA SER A 229 -0.19 3.01 -21.82
C SER A 229 -0.35 2.47 -20.40
N LEU A 230 0.72 2.52 -19.61
CA LEU A 230 0.75 2.27 -18.16
C LEU A 230 0.49 3.52 -17.32
N MET A 231 0.21 4.66 -17.96
CA MET A 231 -0.21 5.87 -17.24
C MET A 231 -1.44 5.59 -16.40
N PHE A 232 -1.40 6.03 -15.14
CA PHE A 232 -2.51 5.83 -14.20
C PHE A 232 -3.77 6.58 -14.64
N LEU A 233 -4.92 6.02 -14.31
CA LEU A 233 -6.20 6.69 -14.43
C LEU A 233 -6.22 7.94 -13.53
N GLU A 234 -6.78 9.03 -14.03
CA GLU A 234 -7.02 10.20 -13.20
C GLU A 234 -8.07 9.88 -12.13
N ALA A 235 -7.65 9.77 -10.88
CA ALA A 235 -8.56 9.77 -9.74
C ALA A 235 -8.71 11.20 -9.23
N ARG A 236 -9.86 11.84 -9.50
CA ARG A 236 -10.20 13.14 -8.91
C ARG A 236 -10.94 12.92 -7.61
N GLY A 237 -10.22 12.99 -6.49
CA GLY A 237 -10.80 13.12 -5.16
C GLY A 237 -11.22 14.57 -4.85
N PRO A 238 -12.02 14.80 -3.80
CA PRO A 238 -12.35 16.15 -3.34
C PRO A 238 -11.07 16.89 -2.92
N ARG A 239 -10.82 18.06 -3.52
CA ARG A 239 -9.58 18.85 -3.33
C ARG A 239 -9.38 19.34 -1.88
N ASP A 240 -10.48 19.48 -1.15
CA ASP A 240 -10.52 19.96 0.23
C ASP A 240 -11.05 18.90 1.20
N GLY A 241 -10.89 17.62 0.85
CA GLY A 241 -11.21 16.52 1.76
C GLY A 241 -10.36 16.60 3.04
N ILE A 242 -10.99 16.35 4.18
CA ILE A 242 -10.32 16.13 5.46
C ILE A 242 -10.03 14.63 5.65
N ARG A 243 -9.04 14.31 6.49
CA ARG A 243 -8.77 12.95 6.91
C ARG A 243 -9.09 12.80 8.39
N GLY A 244 -9.83 11.75 8.74
CA GLY A 244 -10.16 11.42 10.11
C GLY A 244 -10.05 9.91 10.34
N THR A 245 -9.79 9.53 11.60
CA THR A 245 -9.74 8.14 12.05
C THR A 245 -10.86 7.92 13.04
N PHE A 246 -11.74 6.96 12.77
CA PHE A 246 -12.84 6.61 13.66
C PHE A 246 -12.52 5.27 14.31
N GLU A 247 -12.41 5.27 15.64
CA GLU A 247 -12.13 4.07 16.41
C GLU A 247 -13.43 3.32 16.70
N PHE A 248 -13.38 1.99 16.56
CA PHE A 248 -14.42 1.08 17.02
C PHE A 248 -13.81 0.19 18.09
N THR A 249 -14.23 0.38 19.33
CA THR A 249 -13.81 -0.45 20.45
C THR A 249 -14.46 -1.83 20.40
N CYS A 250 -13.83 -2.83 21.04
CA CYS A 250 -14.43 -4.16 21.17
C CYS A 250 -15.84 -4.10 21.79
N THR A 251 -16.03 -3.22 22.78
CA THR A 251 -17.32 -3.03 23.45
C THR A 251 -18.38 -2.50 22.50
N GLU A 252 -18.07 -1.51 21.66
CA GLU A 252 -19.00 -0.96 20.67
C GLU A 252 -19.39 -1.99 19.61
N ILE A 253 -18.42 -2.78 19.13
CA ILE A 253 -18.67 -3.87 18.17
C ILE A 253 -19.59 -4.94 18.80
N GLU A 254 -19.38 -5.29 20.06
CA GLU A 254 -20.27 -6.22 20.77
C GLU A 254 -21.67 -5.67 20.97
N MET A 255 -21.79 -4.37 21.31
CA MET A 255 -23.08 -3.71 21.41
C MET A 255 -23.83 -3.72 20.08
N LEU A 256 -23.14 -3.42 18.98
CA LEU A 256 -23.67 -3.47 17.63
C LEU A 256 -24.11 -4.90 17.26
N ARG A 257 -23.31 -5.91 17.61
CA ARG A 257 -23.67 -7.32 17.40
C ARG A 257 -24.96 -7.68 18.15
N ARG A 258 -25.06 -7.31 19.42
CA ARG A 258 -26.26 -7.57 20.25
C ARG A 258 -27.48 -6.86 19.69
N LEU A 259 -27.34 -5.61 19.25
CA LEU A 259 -28.42 -4.84 18.62
C LEU A 259 -28.95 -5.54 17.37
N VAL A 260 -28.05 -5.90 16.44
CA VAL A 260 -28.42 -6.59 15.18
C VAL A 260 -29.12 -7.92 15.48
N MET A 261 -28.58 -8.71 16.42
CA MET A 261 -29.22 -9.98 16.83
C MET A 261 -30.62 -9.77 17.42
N ARG A 262 -30.82 -8.78 18.29
CA ARG A 262 -32.15 -8.46 18.85
C ARG A 262 -33.14 -8.07 17.76
N THR A 263 -32.74 -7.21 16.82
CA THR A 263 -33.60 -6.77 15.72
C THR A 263 -33.98 -7.94 14.80
N ILE A 264 -33.04 -8.83 14.49
CA ILE A 264 -33.32 -10.04 13.69
C ILE A 264 -34.27 -10.97 14.46
N MET A 265 -34.03 -11.21 15.74
CA MET A 265 -34.91 -12.05 16.57
C MET A 265 -36.34 -11.49 16.66
N ALA A 266 -36.49 -10.17 16.78
CA ALA A 266 -37.80 -9.53 16.79
C ALA A 266 -38.54 -9.73 15.45
N LYS A 267 -37.89 -9.50 14.32
CA LYS A 267 -38.47 -9.71 12.99
C LYS A 267 -38.78 -11.18 12.67
N LYS A 268 -37.98 -12.12 13.18
CA LYS A 268 -38.21 -13.56 13.01
C LYS A 268 -39.40 -14.10 13.81
N LYS A 269 -39.85 -13.41 14.86
CA LYS A 269 -41.12 -13.74 15.52
C LYS A 269 -42.34 -13.42 14.63
N GLU A 270 -42.18 -12.55 13.64
CA GLU A 270 -43.24 -12.13 12.70
C GLU A 270 -43.24 -12.93 11.39
N GLN A 271 -42.11 -13.56 11.02
CA GLN A 271 -41.99 -14.43 9.84
C GLN A 271 -41.42 -15.78 10.26
N ALA A 272 -42.33 -16.75 10.40
CA ALA A 272 -41.97 -18.14 10.54
C ALA A 272 -41.23 -18.60 9.28
N ASP A 273 -40.09 -19.23 9.50
CA ASP A 273 -39.28 -19.98 8.52
C ASP A 273 -38.16 -19.20 7.81
N HIS A 274 -37.04 -19.90 7.59
CA HIS A 274 -35.72 -19.51 7.08
C HIS A 274 -34.64 -19.21 8.16
N SER A 275 -34.21 -20.28 8.83
CA SER A 275 -32.97 -20.34 9.61
C SER A 275 -31.72 -20.34 8.70
N LYS A 276 -31.31 -19.16 8.22
CA LYS A 276 -29.88 -18.91 7.96
C LYS A 276 -29.29 -18.17 9.16
N LEU A 277 -28.30 -18.80 9.79
CA LEU A 277 -27.49 -18.16 10.83
C LEU A 277 -26.68 -17.04 10.14
N LEU A 278 -26.97 -15.78 10.46
CA LEU A 278 -26.18 -14.67 9.93
C LEU A 278 -24.81 -14.66 10.59
N HIS A 279 -23.76 -14.72 9.78
CA HIS A 279 -22.39 -14.57 10.26
C HIS A 279 -22.09 -13.09 10.52
N LEU A 280 -22.10 -12.68 11.78
CA LEU A 280 -21.86 -11.30 12.22
C LEU A 280 -20.40 -11.06 12.62
N SER A 281 -19.50 -11.13 11.64
CA SER A 281 -18.09 -10.78 11.87
C SER A 281 -17.91 -9.32 12.24
N THR A 282 -16.83 -9.01 12.96
CA THR A 282 -16.44 -7.63 13.27
C THR A 282 -16.32 -6.78 12.01
N TYR A 283 -15.76 -7.34 10.93
CA TYR A 283 -15.67 -6.66 9.63
C TYR A 283 -17.03 -6.25 9.08
N LEU A 284 -17.99 -7.20 9.00
CA LEU A 284 -19.31 -6.92 8.45
C LEU A 284 -20.09 -5.90 9.29
N LEU A 285 -20.01 -6.02 10.62
CA LEU A 285 -20.65 -5.08 11.53
C LEU A 285 -20.09 -3.67 11.37
N THR A 286 -18.76 -3.54 11.31
CA THR A 286 -18.08 -2.24 11.10
C THR A 286 -18.48 -1.64 9.76
N CYS A 287 -18.38 -2.40 8.65
CA CYS A 287 -18.76 -1.92 7.33
C CYS A 287 -20.23 -1.50 7.27
N ALA A 288 -21.14 -2.29 7.84
CA ALA A 288 -22.56 -1.98 7.83
C ALA A 288 -22.84 -0.68 8.61
N TYR A 289 -22.24 -0.51 9.78
CA TYR A 289 -22.41 0.72 10.57
C TYR A 289 -21.85 1.94 9.83
N THR A 290 -20.62 1.85 9.31
CA THR A 290 -20.01 2.93 8.52
C THR A 290 -20.87 3.31 7.32
N LEU A 291 -21.45 2.32 6.61
CA LEU A 291 -22.30 2.57 5.46
C LEU A 291 -23.61 3.26 5.84
N VAL A 292 -24.21 2.91 6.98
CA VAL A 292 -25.37 3.62 7.53
C VAL A 292 -25.01 5.07 7.88
N CYS A 293 -23.85 5.31 8.49
CA CYS A 293 -23.37 6.67 8.76
C CYS A 293 -23.17 7.47 7.47
N LEU A 294 -22.54 6.88 6.44
CA LEU A 294 -22.30 7.52 5.15
C LEU A 294 -23.59 7.90 4.41
N VAL A 295 -24.65 7.09 4.53
CA VAL A 295 -25.95 7.40 3.90
C VAL A 295 -26.71 8.50 4.65
N ARG A 296 -26.45 8.66 5.95
CA ARG A 296 -27.14 9.64 6.79
C ARG A 296 -26.47 11.02 6.83
N ALA A 297 -25.15 11.07 6.56
CA ALA A 297 -24.36 12.29 6.50
C ALA A 297 -24.67 13.10 5.24
#